data_AF-A0A8J8JSB7-F1
#
_entry.id   AF-A0A8J8JSB7-F1
#
_cell.length_a   1.000
_cell.length_b   1.000
_cell.length_c   1.000
_cell.angle_alpha   90.00
_cell.angle_beta   90.00
_cell.angle_gamma   90.00
#
_symmetry.space_group_name_H-M   'P 1'
#
loop_
_entity.id
_entity.type
_entity.pdbx_description
1 polymer ?
#
loop_
_entity_poly.entity_id
_entity_poly.type
_entity_poly.pdbx_seq_one_letter_code
_entity_poly.pdbx_strand_id
1 'polypeptide(L)' 'MTWAVWITGLPGSGKTVIAQKVRTILEYRGIASVKVLELDEVRKFITPQPTYSDDERELVYASLVYMAKLLVECGTPVI' A
#
# COMPACT_ATOMS: atom_id res chain seq x y z
N MET A 1 -16.45 10.41 2.80
CA MET A 1 -15.46 9.67 3.60
C MET A 1 -14.70 8.74 2.66
N THR A 2 -13.38 8.71 2.75
CA THR A 2 -12.54 7.78 1.97
C THR A 2 -11.94 6.72 2.89
N TRP A 3 -11.21 5.76 2.35
CA TRP A 3 -10.92 4.50 3.03
C TRP A 3 -9.52 3.96 2.68
N ALA A 4 -9.01 3.07 3.55
CA ALA A 4 -7.83 2.26 3.30
C ALA A 4 -8.19 0.78 3.46
N VAL A 5 -7.69 -0.08 2.56
CA VAL A 5 -7.89 -1.53 2.60
C VAL A 5 -6.53 -2.21 2.64
N TRP A 6 -6.27 -3.04 3.66
CA TRP A 6 -5.03 -3.81 3.75
C TRP A 6 -5.22 -5.23 3.22
N ILE A 7 -4.40 -5.63 2.25
CA ILE A 7 -4.39 -7.01 1.73
C ILE A 7 -3.18 -7.75 2.30
N THR A 8 -3.44 -8.65 3.25
CA THR A 8 -2.40 -9.47 3.91
C THR A 8 -2.46 -10.93 3.50
N GLY A 9 -1.33 -11.63 3.60
CA GLY A 9 -1.22 -13.03 3.19
C GLY A 9 0.23 -13.44 2.94
N LEU A 10 0.47 -14.75 2.85
CA LEU A 10 1.81 -15.32 2.67
C LEU A 10 2.50 -14.80 1.39
N PRO A 11 3.85 -14.76 1.33
CA PRO A 11 4.56 -14.50 0.08
C PRO A 11 4.07 -15.43 -1.05
N GLY A 12 3.91 -14.88 -2.26
CA GLY A 12 3.40 -15.65 -3.41
C GLY A 12 1.89 -15.91 -3.44
N SER A 13 1.11 -15.50 -2.43
CA SER A 13 -0.35 -15.73 -2.38
C SER A 13 -1.19 -14.86 -3.34
N GLY A 14 -0.55 -14.08 -4.23
CA GLY A 14 -1.24 -13.26 -5.23
C GLY A 14 -1.80 -11.92 -4.74
N LYS A 15 -1.36 -11.40 -3.57
CA LYS A 15 -1.84 -10.12 -3.00
C LYS A 15 -1.80 -8.96 -3.98
N THR A 16 -0.66 -8.74 -4.64
CA THR A 16 -0.49 -7.67 -5.64
C THR A 16 -1.44 -7.85 -6.82
N VAL A 17 -1.64 -9.10 -7.29
CA VAL A 17 -2.59 -9.40 -8.38
C VAL A 17 -4.02 -9.03 -7.97
N ILE A 18 -4.41 -9.36 -6.73
CA ILE A 18 -5.72 -8.99 -6.19
C ILE A 18 -5.84 -7.48 -6.04
N ALA A 19 -4.84 -6.80 -5.47
CA ALA A 19 -4.84 -5.34 -5.28
C ALA A 19 -5.06 -4.59 -6.59
N GLN A 20 -4.29 -4.95 -7.63
CA GLN A 20 -4.41 -4.34 -8.95
C GLN A 20 -5.77 -4.64 -9.59
N LYS A 21 -6.29 -5.87 -9.47
CA LYS A 21 -7.60 -6.21 -10.02
C LYS A 21 -8.74 -5.49 -9.30
N VAL A 22 -8.67 -5.33 -7.98
CA VAL A 22 -9.62 -4.53 -7.19
C VAL A 22 -9.57 -3.07 -7.65
N ARG A 23 -8.38 -2.49 -7.80
CA ARG A 23 -8.21 -1.14 -8.35
C ARG A 23 -8.90 -0.99 -9.70
N THR A 24 -8.64 -1.87 -10.67
CA THR A 24 -9.28 -1.82 -12.01
C THR A 24 -10.81 -1.90 -11.92
N ILE A 25 -11.35 -2.76 -11.05
CA ILE A 25 -12.81 -2.88 -10.85
C ILE A 25 -13.39 -1.59 -10.28
N LEU A 26 -12.70 -0.95 -9.33
CA LEU A 26 -13.14 0.31 -8.73
C LEU A 26 -13.08 1.46 -9.74
N GLU A 27 -12.02 1.54 -10.54
CA GLU A 27 -11.88 2.50 -11.63
C GLU A 27 -13.04 2.36 -12.65
N TYR A 28 -13.37 1.13 -13.06
CA TYR A 28 -14.50 0.85 -13.95
C TYR A 28 -15.86 1.26 -13.34
N ARG A 29 -15.99 1.24 -12.01
CA ARG A 29 -17.18 1.69 -11.28
C ARG A 29 -17.20 3.20 -11.00
N GLY A 30 -16.27 3.97 -11.57
CA GLY A 30 -16.21 5.42 -11.45
C GLY A 30 -15.37 5.94 -10.28
N ILE A 31 -14.64 5.06 -9.57
CA ILE A 31 -13.71 5.45 -8.50
C ILE A 31 -12.30 5.50 -9.09
N ALA A 32 -11.99 6.57 -9.81
CA ALA A 32 -10.77 6.66 -10.63
C ALA A 32 -9.47 6.97 -9.86
N SER A 33 -9.56 7.41 -8.60
CA SER A 33 -8.42 7.91 -7.82
C SER A 33 -7.93 6.91 -6.76
N VAL A 34 -8.00 5.60 -7.00
CA VAL A 34 -7.54 4.58 -6.04
C VAL A 34 -6.03 4.40 -6.17
N LYS A 35 -5.29 4.64 -5.08
CA LYS A 35 -3.83 4.42 -5.04
C LYS A 35 -3.54 3.04 -4.45
N VAL A 36 -2.67 2.28 -5.11
CA VAL A 36 -2.10 1.06 -4.53
C VAL A 36 -0.77 1.42 -3.87
N LEU A 37 -0.60 1.07 -2.60
CA LEU A 37 0.67 1.18 -1.87
C LEU A 37 1.30 -0.19 -1.70
N GLU A 38 2.43 -0.43 -2.36
CA GLU A 38 3.15 -1.69 -2.26
C GLU A 38 4.30 -1.59 -1.25
N LEU A 39 4.28 -2.43 -0.22
CA LEU A 39 5.31 -2.47 0.83
C LEU A 39 6.72 -2.64 0.23
N ASP A 40 6.86 -3.44 -0.82
CA ASP A 40 8.16 -3.67 -1.46
C ASP A 40 8.68 -2.44 -2.22
N GLU A 41 7.80 -1.61 -2.79
CA GLU A 41 8.20 -0.32 -3.38
C GLU A 41 8.62 0.67 -2.30
N VAL A 42 7.81 0.78 -1.24
CA VAL A 42 8.09 1.66 -0.09
C VAL A 42 9.39 1.26 0.59
N ARG A 43 9.64 -0.05 0.78
CA ARG A 43 10.90 -0.57 1.33
C ARG A 43 12.10 -0.14 0.50
N LYS A 44 12.06 -0.32 -0.83
CA LYS A 44 13.17 0.09 -1.71
C LYS A 44 13.48 1.58 -1.63
N PHE A 45 12.46 2.41 -1.42
CA PHE A 45 12.63 3.84 -1.28
C PHE A 45 13.21 4.25 0.09
N ILE A 46 12.69 3.67 1.17
CA ILE A 46 13.08 4.05 2.55
C ILE A 46 14.43 3.44 2.94
N THR A 47 14.68 2.19 2.55
CA THR A 47 15.91 1.44 2.87
C THR A 47 16.66 1.10 1.57
N PRO A 48 17.32 2.09 0.94
CA PRO A 48 18.04 1.87 -0.33
C PRO A 48 19.22 0.90 -0.18
N GLN A 49 19.77 0.77 1.03
CA GLN A 49 20.74 -0.26 1.41
C GLN A 49 20.18 -1.04 2.62
N PRO A 50 19.36 -2.07 2.39
CA PRO A 50 18.61 -2.73 3.47
C PRO A 50 19.54 -3.59 4.33
N THR A 51 19.47 -3.40 5.66
CA THR A 51 20.08 -4.31 6.65
C THR A 51 19.09 -5.37 7.14
N TYR A 52 17.79 -5.18 6.86
CA TYR A 52 16.69 -6.04 7.30
C TYR A 52 16.58 -6.19 8.83
N SER A 53 17.09 -5.21 9.57
CA SER A 53 16.91 -5.12 11.01
C SER A 53 15.43 -4.95 11.38
N ASP A 54 15.09 -5.27 12.62
CA ASP A 54 13.72 -5.09 13.10
C ASP A 54 13.33 -3.60 13.13
N ASP A 55 14.26 -2.71 13.44
CA ASP A 55 14.06 -1.25 13.38
C ASP A 55 13.74 -0.77 11.95
N GLU A 56 14.44 -1.30 10.94
CA GLU A 56 14.14 -0.98 9.53
C GLU A 56 12.75 -1.48 9.13
N ARG A 57 12.37 -2.68 9.58
CA ARG A 57 11.04 -3.23 9.30
C ARG A 57 9.97 -2.35 9.92
N GLU A 58 10.14 -1.96 11.18
CA GLU A 58 9.20 -1.08 11.87
C GLU A 58 9.08 0.28 11.16
N LEU A 59 10.20 0.88 10.77
CA LEU A 59 10.21 2.13 10.01
C LEU A 59 9.45 2.03 8.69
N VAL A 60 9.66 0.96 7.92
CA VAL A 60 8.96 0.74 6.65
C VAL A 60 7.46 0.56 6.89
N TYR A 61 7.04 -0.20 7.89
CA TYR A 61 5.62 -0.38 8.21
C TYR A 61 4.96 0.92 8.71
N ALA A 62 5.60 1.64 9.62
CA ALA A 62 5.12 2.92 10.13
C ALA A 62 4.97 3.94 8.99
N SER A 63 5.92 3.97 8.07
CA SER A 63 5.88 4.85 6.90
C SER A 63 4.74 4.47 5.95
N LEU A 64 4.53 3.19 5.68
CA LEU A 64 3.42 2.71 4.86
C LEU A 64 2.07 3.13 5.44
N VAL A 65 1.87 2.96 6.76
CA VAL A 65 0.65 3.37 7.46
C VAL A 65 0.47 4.89 7.42
N TYR A 66 1.54 5.66 7.65
CA TYR A 66 1.48 7.11 7.62
C TYR A 66 1.16 7.66 6.21
N MET A 67 1.73 7.07 5.16
CA MET A 67 1.40 7.41 3.77
C MET A 67 -0.07 7.13 3.46
N ALA A 68 -0.60 5.96 3.87
CA ALA A 68 -2.00 5.62 3.70
C ALA A 68 -2.93 6.62 4.43
N LYS A 69 -2.59 6.98 5.67
CA LYS A 69 -3.30 8.02 6.44
C LYS A 69 -3.38 9.33 5.68
N LEU A 70 -2.25 9.85 5.20
CA LEU A 70 -2.21 11.13 4.49
C LEU A 70 -3.02 11.11 3.18
N LEU A 71 -2.94 10.03 2.42
CA LEU A 71 -3.73 9.87 1.19
C LEU A 71 -5.23 9.85 1.49
N VAL A 72 -5.63 9.13 2.54
CA VAL A 72 -7.02 9.11 3.02
C VAL A 72 -7.46 10.51 3.48
N GLU A 73 -6.64 11.25 4.21
CA GLU A 73 -6.95 12.64 4.59
C GLU A 73 -7.12 13.56 3.37
N CYS A 74 -6.38 13.31 2.29
CA CYS A 74 -6.51 13.98 1.00
C CYS A 74 -7.68 13.48 0.14
N GLY A 75 -8.52 12.57 0.63
CA GLY A 75 -9.67 12.04 -0.11
C GLY A 75 -9.33 10.93 -1.11
N THR A 76 -8.10 10.45 -1.15
CA THR A 76 -7.64 9.39 -2.06
C THR A 76 -7.81 8.03 -1.38
N PRO A 77 -8.69 7.14 -1.88
CA PRO A 77 -8.79 5.78 -1.36
C PRO A 77 -7.53 4.97 -1.65
N VAL A 78 -7.15 4.11 -0.71
CA VAL A 78 -5.90 3.35 -0.77
C VAL A 78 -6.14 1.85 -0.64
N ILE A 79 -5.41 1.06 -1.43
CA ILE A 79 -5.29 -0.40 -1.33
C ILE A 79 -3.83 -0.75 -1.02
#